data_AF-A0A2V8U0M2-F1
#
_entry.id   AF-A0A2V8U0M2-F1
#
_cell.length_a   1.000
_cell.length_b   1.000
_cell.length_c   1.000
_cell.angle_alpha   90.00
_cell.angle_beta   90.00
_cell.angle_gamma   90.00
#
_symmetry.space_group_name_H-M   'P 1'
#
loop_
_entity.id
_entity.type
_entity.pdbx_description
1 polymer ?
#
loop_
_entity_poly.entity_id
_entity_poly.type
_entity_poly.pdbx_seq_one_letter_code
_entity_poly.pdbx_strand_id
1 'polypeptide(L)'
;MSARYGRVWQPSVYRRDWNPYYDGHWVYADVGWTWVSDYEWGAIPYHYGTWVDDPEFGWTWAPGYVWAPSWVVFRTGPDYIGWAPVSPRFSVGVSFGAPVAGPFVFVSARDFLAPRVRTCVVPQSRTRIIINNTRIVNTLAVEKHVVVNRGPDLRIIERASGRSVRAVPIDQVPRVAPGRRVTRDQLAVDRRVAQRGLRVAEPVAVSNRVSTGGPHIAREGSRHADRAAPRRAGQPGPQVAVPARSGHLTATGHDRKTPPSATDHRGNRKIGPSRHPEKDKVHP
;
A
#
# COMPACT_ATOMS: atom_id res chain seq x y z
N MET A 1 -16.64 -7.88 -9.16
CA MET A 1 -15.46 -8.07 -8.28
C MET A 1 -14.25 -8.16 -9.17
N SER A 2 -13.12 -7.56 -8.80
CA SER A 2 -11.85 -7.76 -9.50
C SER A 2 -11.30 -9.15 -9.16
N ALA A 3 -10.87 -9.92 -10.16
CA ALA A 3 -10.21 -11.20 -9.95
C ALA A 3 -8.89 -11.06 -9.17
N ARG A 4 -8.23 -9.91 -9.24
CA ARG A 4 -6.92 -9.65 -8.61
C ARG A 4 -7.03 -9.00 -7.24
N TYR A 5 -8.05 -8.15 -7.05
CA TYR A 5 -8.17 -7.27 -5.89
C TYR A 5 -9.46 -7.48 -5.07
N GLY A 6 -10.37 -8.36 -5.50
CA GLY A 6 -11.60 -8.66 -4.77
C GLY A 6 -12.66 -7.57 -4.91
N ARG A 7 -13.26 -7.14 -3.79
CA ARG A 7 -14.23 -6.04 -3.79
C ARG A 7 -13.50 -4.71 -3.94
N VAL A 8 -13.71 -4.07 -5.09
CA VAL A 8 -13.20 -2.74 -5.41
C VAL A 8 -14.34 -1.79 -5.75
N TRP A 9 -14.07 -0.50 -5.73
CA TRP A 9 -15.01 0.55 -6.17
C TRP A 9 -14.38 1.38 -7.28
N GLN A 10 -15.20 1.84 -8.23
CA GLN A 10 -14.79 2.77 -9.27
C GLN A 10 -15.69 4.00 -9.21
N PRO A 11 -15.13 5.22 -9.25
CA PRO A 11 -15.94 6.43 -9.26
C PRO A 11 -16.71 6.55 -10.58
N SER A 12 -17.94 7.08 -10.51
CA SER A 12 -18.74 7.34 -11.71
C SER A 12 -18.12 8.37 -12.67
N VAL A 13 -17.21 9.22 -12.16
CA VAL A 13 -16.44 10.18 -12.97
C VAL A 13 -15.27 9.55 -13.72
N TYR A 14 -15.01 8.25 -13.53
CA TYR A 14 -13.93 7.56 -14.20
C TYR A 14 -14.06 7.62 -15.73
N ARG A 15 -12.94 7.88 -16.38
CA ARG A 15 -12.73 7.84 -17.83
C ARG A 15 -11.27 7.55 -18.11
N ARG A 16 -10.92 7.20 -19.34
CA ARG A 16 -9.57 6.72 -19.69
C ARG A 16 -8.43 7.71 -19.35
N ASP A 17 -8.69 9.02 -19.39
CA ASP A 17 -7.74 10.08 -19.01
C ASP A 17 -7.74 10.42 -17.52
N TRP A 18 -8.59 9.77 -16.73
CA TRP A 18 -8.68 9.98 -15.29
C TRP A 18 -7.60 9.16 -14.55
N ASN A 19 -7.04 9.75 -13.52
CA ASN A 19 -6.04 9.11 -12.67
C ASN A 19 -6.27 9.57 -11.22
N PRO A 20 -6.15 8.67 -10.23
CA PRO A 20 -6.07 9.05 -8.83
C PRO A 20 -5.03 10.14 -8.60
N TYR A 21 -5.32 11.04 -7.66
CA TYR A 21 -4.41 12.13 -7.30
C TYR A 21 -4.13 13.14 -8.44
N TYR A 22 -5.11 13.40 -9.32
CA TYR A 22 -5.10 14.49 -10.31
C TYR A 22 -5.86 15.72 -9.83
N ASP A 23 -7.14 15.54 -9.52
CA ASP A 23 -8.07 16.62 -9.18
C ASP A 23 -8.04 16.88 -7.66
N GLY A 24 -7.14 17.78 -7.29
CA GLY A 24 -6.84 18.17 -5.90
C GLY A 24 -5.48 18.84 -5.79
N HIS A 25 -4.97 18.89 -4.57
CA HIS A 25 -3.68 19.48 -4.25
C HIS A 25 -3.03 18.87 -3.01
N TRP A 26 -1.73 19.12 -2.86
CA TRP A 26 -0.95 18.70 -1.70
C TRP A 26 -0.94 19.77 -0.61
N VAL A 27 -1.19 19.36 0.63
CA VAL A 27 -1.02 20.18 1.84
C VAL A 27 -0.03 19.49 2.77
N TYR A 28 0.93 20.23 3.32
CA TYR A 28 1.81 19.67 4.35
C TYR A 28 1.16 19.82 5.72
N ALA A 29 0.71 18.71 6.28
CA ALA A 29 0.14 18.66 7.63
C ALA A 29 1.17 18.16 8.66
N ASP A 30 0.83 18.19 9.94
CA ASP A 30 1.63 17.60 11.03
C ASP A 30 1.83 16.07 10.89
N VAL A 31 1.02 15.43 10.05
CA VAL A 31 1.13 14.03 9.60
C VAL A 31 1.87 13.84 8.25
N GLY A 32 2.30 14.92 7.59
CA GLY A 32 3.05 14.89 6.32
C GLY A 32 2.24 15.36 5.11
N TRP A 33 2.68 15.00 3.91
CA TRP A 33 2.03 15.37 2.65
C TRP A 33 0.67 14.69 2.53
N THR A 34 -0.36 15.51 2.71
CA THR A 34 -1.76 15.13 2.74
C THR A 34 -2.41 15.52 1.43
N TRP A 35 -3.05 14.56 0.77
CA TRP A 35 -3.81 14.85 -0.44
C TRP A 35 -5.17 15.45 -0.07
N VAL A 36 -5.50 16.61 -0.64
CA VAL A 36 -6.82 17.23 -0.52
C VAL A 36 -7.50 17.11 -1.86
N SER A 37 -8.50 16.23 -1.95
CA SER A 37 -9.24 16.03 -3.18
C SER A 37 -10.28 17.13 -3.43
N ASP A 38 -10.54 17.40 -4.71
CA ASP A 38 -11.64 18.22 -5.16
C ASP A 38 -12.98 17.43 -5.24
N TYR A 39 -12.94 16.12 -5.08
CA TYR A 39 -14.12 15.27 -5.08
C TYR A 39 -14.76 15.17 -3.70
N GLU A 40 -16.09 15.27 -3.63
CA GLU A 40 -16.86 15.11 -2.38
C GLU A 40 -16.64 13.73 -1.74
N TRP A 41 -16.53 12.69 -2.57
CA TRP A 41 -16.26 11.33 -2.11
C TRP A 41 -14.80 11.11 -1.69
N GLY A 42 -13.88 12.05 -1.97
CA GLY A 42 -12.43 11.84 -1.87
C GLY A 42 -11.90 11.49 -0.48
N ALA A 43 -12.61 11.92 0.57
CA ALA A 43 -12.21 11.72 1.96
C ALA A 43 -12.04 10.24 2.36
N ILE A 44 -12.75 9.31 1.71
CA ILE A 44 -12.57 7.87 1.94
C ILE A 44 -11.49 7.30 1.01
N PRO A 45 -11.63 7.32 -0.32
CA PRO A 45 -10.77 6.54 -1.19
C PRO A 45 -9.31 7.00 -1.24
N TYR A 46 -9.02 8.25 -0.87
CA TYR A 46 -7.64 8.76 -0.82
C TYR A 46 -6.93 8.53 0.52
N HIS A 47 -7.68 8.20 1.58
CA HIS A 47 -7.12 8.08 2.93
C HIS A 47 -7.29 6.69 3.56
N TYR A 48 -8.26 5.90 3.11
CA TYR A 48 -8.56 4.56 3.63
C TYR A 48 -8.47 3.51 2.52
N GLY A 49 -7.30 2.96 2.27
CA GLY A 49 -7.08 2.03 1.15
C GLY A 49 -6.14 2.58 0.09
N THR A 50 -6.08 1.92 -1.06
CA THR A 50 -5.23 2.35 -2.16
C THR A 50 -5.93 2.22 -3.50
N TRP A 51 -5.45 2.97 -4.47
CA TRP A 51 -5.89 2.86 -5.85
C TRP A 51 -5.04 1.84 -6.59
N VAL A 52 -5.70 1.04 -7.43
CA VAL A 52 -5.09 -0.02 -8.24
C VAL A 52 -5.47 0.15 -9.70
N ASP A 53 -4.49 -0.02 -10.57
CA ASP A 53 -4.71 -0.08 -12.01
C ASP A 53 -5.07 -1.54 -12.37
N ASP A 54 -6.37 -1.81 -12.51
CA ASP A 54 -6.89 -3.11 -12.87
C ASP A 54 -6.94 -3.24 -14.41
N PRO A 55 -6.38 -4.31 -15.02
CA PRO A 55 -6.40 -4.45 -16.47
C PRO A 55 -7.80 -4.53 -17.10
N GLU A 56 -8.81 -4.96 -16.35
CA GLU A 56 -10.19 -5.12 -16.82
C GLU A 56 -11.00 -3.83 -16.62
N PHE A 57 -10.84 -3.19 -15.46
CA PHE A 57 -11.66 -2.04 -15.07
C PHE A 57 -10.94 -0.69 -15.19
N GLY A 58 -9.61 -0.68 -15.33
CA GLY A 58 -8.75 0.49 -15.14
C GLY A 58 -8.63 0.86 -13.67
N TRP A 59 -8.56 2.17 -13.38
CA TRP A 59 -8.42 2.63 -12.00
C TRP A 59 -9.62 2.26 -11.14
N THR A 60 -9.34 1.52 -10.07
CA THR A 60 -10.30 1.16 -9.02
C THR A 60 -9.67 1.35 -7.65
N TRP A 61 -10.50 1.59 -6.63
CA TRP A 61 -10.08 1.70 -5.25
C TRP A 61 -10.28 0.37 -4.54
N ALA A 62 -9.21 -0.12 -3.91
CA ALA A 62 -9.23 -1.25 -2.99
C ALA A 62 -9.35 -0.74 -1.55
N PRO A 63 -10.39 -1.13 -0.81
CA PRO A 63 -10.67 -0.61 0.52
C PRO A 63 -9.60 -0.99 1.55
N GLY A 64 -9.33 -0.05 2.45
CA GLY A 64 -8.54 -0.24 3.66
C GLY A 64 -9.22 0.38 4.87
N TYR A 65 -8.77 0.03 6.07
CA TYR A 65 -9.33 0.54 7.33
C TYR A 65 -8.38 1.46 8.09
N VAL A 66 -7.14 1.57 7.63
CA VAL A 66 -6.12 2.44 8.23
C VAL A 66 -6.08 3.76 7.46
N TRP A 67 -6.22 4.86 8.20
CA TRP A 67 -6.08 6.20 7.64
C TRP A 67 -4.60 6.53 7.40
N ALA A 68 -4.30 7.22 6.29
CA ALA A 68 -3.01 7.87 6.05
C ALA A 68 -3.23 9.24 5.36
N PRO A 69 -2.29 10.18 5.50
CA PRO A 69 -2.38 11.47 4.79
C PRO A 69 -2.38 11.28 3.28
N SER A 70 -1.70 10.25 2.80
CA SER A 70 -1.72 9.78 1.43
C SER A 70 -1.13 8.38 1.33
N TRP A 71 -1.82 7.47 0.64
CA TRP A 71 -1.33 6.13 0.33
C TRP A 71 -0.56 6.11 -0.98
N VAL A 72 0.51 6.90 -1.03
CA VAL A 72 1.39 7.03 -2.20
C VAL A 72 2.86 6.89 -1.83
N VAL A 73 3.65 6.46 -2.80
CA VAL A 73 5.11 6.60 -2.78
C VAL A 73 5.48 7.77 -3.66
N PHE A 74 6.38 8.62 -3.17
CA PHE A 74 6.86 9.76 -3.93
C PHE A 74 8.08 9.40 -4.77
N ARG A 75 8.34 10.22 -5.78
CA ARG A 75 9.62 10.34 -6.47
C ARG A 75 10.06 11.78 -6.47
N THR A 76 11.36 12.00 -6.30
CA THR A 76 11.96 13.33 -6.40
C THR A 76 13.15 13.28 -7.35
N GLY A 77 13.27 14.28 -8.20
CA GLY A 77 14.45 14.58 -8.99
C GLY A 77 14.72 16.09 -8.96
N PRO A 78 15.71 16.56 -9.74
CA PRO A 78 16.03 17.99 -9.81
C PRO A 78 14.84 18.85 -10.28
N ASP A 79 14.16 18.40 -11.34
CA ASP A 79 13.14 19.23 -12.03
C ASP A 79 11.71 18.74 -11.81
N TYR A 80 11.53 17.52 -11.30
CA TYR A 80 10.24 16.84 -11.23
C TYR A 80 10.00 16.19 -9.88
N ILE A 81 8.75 16.25 -9.44
CA ILE A 81 8.23 15.49 -8.32
C ILE A 81 7.08 14.65 -8.84
N GLY A 82 7.02 13.41 -8.39
CA GLY A 82 5.95 12.51 -8.74
C GLY A 82 5.48 11.67 -7.59
N TRP A 83 4.34 11.01 -7.81
CA TRP A 83 3.75 10.10 -6.84
C TRP A 83 3.01 8.98 -7.58
N ALA A 84 2.87 7.85 -6.91
CA ALA A 84 2.05 6.75 -7.38
C ALA A 84 1.40 6.05 -6.18
N PRO A 85 0.17 5.52 -6.32
CA PRO A 85 -0.47 4.75 -5.25
C PRO A 85 0.39 3.57 -4.82
N VAL A 86 0.38 3.25 -3.53
CA VAL A 86 1.09 2.06 -3.04
C VAL A 86 0.39 0.77 -3.46
N SER A 87 1.16 -0.31 -3.64
CA SER A 87 0.61 -1.66 -3.88
C SER A 87 -0.41 -2.06 -2.80
N PRO A 88 -1.52 -2.75 -3.12
CA PRO A 88 -2.47 -3.26 -2.10
C PRO A 88 -1.83 -4.17 -1.06
N ARG A 89 -0.73 -4.83 -1.43
CA ARG A 89 0.05 -5.69 -0.52
C ARG A 89 1.09 -4.92 0.29
N PHE A 90 1.18 -3.60 0.10
CA PHE A 90 2.06 -2.74 0.88
C PHE A 90 1.64 -2.78 2.35
N SER A 91 2.63 -2.90 3.21
CA SER A 91 2.43 -2.86 4.65
C SER A 91 3.46 -1.93 5.29
N VAL A 92 2.97 -0.98 6.09
CA VAL A 92 3.80 -0.01 6.81
C VAL A 92 4.57 -0.75 7.89
N GLY A 93 5.90 -0.60 7.91
CA GLY A 93 6.80 -1.26 8.88
C GLY A 93 7.32 -2.63 8.43
N VAL A 94 6.66 -3.30 7.48
CA VAL A 94 7.11 -4.57 6.89
C VAL A 94 6.71 -4.61 5.41
N SER A 95 7.57 -4.15 4.51
CA SER A 95 7.24 -4.10 3.07
C SER A 95 7.80 -5.31 2.32
N PHE A 96 6.93 -6.05 1.63
CA PHE A 96 7.32 -7.12 0.68
C PHE A 96 6.81 -6.78 -0.73
N GLY A 97 7.69 -6.85 -1.74
CA GLY A 97 7.34 -6.62 -3.15
C GLY A 97 7.49 -5.17 -3.64
N ALA A 98 7.11 -4.92 -4.90
CA ALA A 98 7.19 -3.59 -5.51
C ALA A 98 6.23 -2.63 -4.79
N PRO A 99 6.69 -1.44 -4.36
CA PRO A 99 5.91 -0.58 -3.48
C PRO A 99 4.77 0.17 -4.17
N VAL A 100 4.56 0.01 -5.48
CA VAL A 100 3.70 0.87 -6.32
C VAL A 100 2.66 0.04 -7.08
N ALA A 101 1.41 0.55 -7.16
CA ALA A 101 0.25 -0.11 -7.78
C ALA A 101 -0.13 0.39 -9.19
N GLY A 102 0.64 1.31 -9.78
CA GLY A 102 0.31 1.89 -11.07
C GLY A 102 1.34 2.91 -11.58
N PRO A 103 1.03 3.62 -12.68
CA PRO A 103 1.94 4.62 -13.25
C PRO A 103 2.16 5.80 -12.29
N PHE A 104 3.38 6.34 -12.31
CA PHE A 104 3.68 7.60 -11.63
C PHE A 104 3.04 8.78 -12.35
N VAL A 105 2.50 9.69 -11.56
CA VAL A 105 2.13 11.05 -11.96
C VAL A 105 3.31 11.95 -11.69
N PHE A 106 3.59 12.91 -12.58
CA PHE A 106 4.65 13.89 -12.38
C PHE A 106 4.16 15.31 -12.66
N VAL A 107 4.72 16.25 -11.91
CA VAL A 107 4.66 17.69 -12.13
C VAL A 107 6.07 18.26 -12.08
N SER A 108 6.28 19.45 -12.64
CA SER A 108 7.53 20.16 -12.36
C SER A 108 7.64 20.42 -10.86
N ALA A 109 8.84 20.35 -10.30
CA ALA A 109 9.08 20.56 -8.88
C ALA A 109 8.55 21.93 -8.38
N ARG A 110 8.56 22.94 -9.27
CA ARG A 110 7.99 24.28 -8.99
C ARG A 110 6.47 24.29 -8.81
N ASP A 111 5.79 23.35 -9.49
CA ASP A 111 4.33 23.28 -9.58
C ASP A 111 3.74 22.28 -8.56
N PHE A 112 4.57 21.64 -7.72
CA PHE A 112 4.12 20.64 -6.74
C PHE A 112 3.06 21.18 -5.76
N LEU A 113 3.13 22.47 -5.43
CA LEU A 113 2.19 23.15 -4.54
C LEU A 113 1.03 23.82 -5.31
N ALA A 114 0.83 23.52 -6.59
CA ALA A 114 -0.26 24.11 -7.36
C ALA A 114 -1.62 23.76 -6.72
N PRO A 115 -2.56 24.73 -6.63
CA PRO A 115 -3.89 24.49 -6.05
C PRO A 115 -4.74 23.55 -6.90
N ARG A 116 -4.37 23.34 -8.17
CA ARG A 116 -4.98 22.36 -9.07
C ARG A 116 -3.87 21.59 -9.77
N VAL A 117 -3.47 20.47 -9.17
CA VAL A 117 -2.33 19.67 -9.65
C VAL A 117 -2.51 19.22 -11.11
N ARG A 118 -3.74 18.83 -11.49
CA ARG A 118 -4.06 18.38 -12.86
C ARG A 118 -3.57 19.30 -13.96
N THR A 119 -3.61 20.62 -13.79
CA THR A 119 -3.20 21.58 -14.84
C THR A 119 -1.69 21.61 -15.05
N CYS A 120 -0.92 21.02 -14.13
CA CYS A 120 0.54 20.99 -14.14
C CYS A 120 1.08 19.58 -14.42
N VAL A 121 0.21 18.58 -14.60
CA VAL A 121 0.62 17.19 -14.84
C VAL A 121 1.35 17.09 -16.17
N VAL A 122 2.52 16.46 -16.12
CA VAL A 122 3.33 16.19 -17.31
C VAL A 122 2.68 15.06 -18.12
N PRO A 123 2.66 15.15 -19.46
CA PRO A 123 2.14 14.09 -20.31
C PRO A 123 2.82 12.73 -20.05
N GLN A 124 2.04 11.65 -20.11
CA GLN A 124 2.53 10.28 -19.88
C GLN A 124 3.71 9.89 -20.79
N SER A 125 3.78 10.43 -22.01
CA SER A 125 4.88 10.19 -22.95
C SER A 125 6.26 10.58 -22.40
N ARG A 126 6.34 11.53 -21.47
CA ARG A 126 7.60 11.96 -20.83
C ARG A 126 7.91 11.20 -19.53
N THR A 127 6.96 10.44 -19.00
CA THR A 127 7.07 9.77 -17.69
C THR A 127 8.26 8.81 -17.62
N ARG A 128 8.56 8.09 -18.71
CA ARG A 128 9.71 7.16 -18.76
C ARG A 128 11.05 7.85 -18.53
N ILE A 129 11.27 9.00 -19.18
CA ILE A 129 12.52 9.77 -19.03
C ILE A 129 12.62 10.34 -17.61
N ILE A 130 11.49 10.82 -17.06
CA ILE A 130 11.44 11.38 -15.71
C ILE A 130 11.71 10.31 -14.65
N ILE A 131 11.19 9.10 -14.82
CA ILE A 131 11.47 7.96 -13.92
C ILE A 131 12.98 7.67 -13.85
N ASN A 132 13.68 7.73 -14.97
CA ASN A 132 15.13 7.49 -15.03
C ASN A 132 15.96 8.58 -14.34
N ASN A 133 15.40 9.79 -14.19
CA ASN A 133 16.09 10.94 -13.58
C ASN A 133 15.54 11.30 -12.19
N THR A 134 14.72 10.43 -11.61
CA THR A 134 14.13 10.62 -10.27
C THR A 134 14.35 9.38 -9.42
N ARG A 135 14.45 9.59 -8.10
CA ARG A 135 14.57 8.52 -7.12
C ARG A 135 13.28 8.35 -6.33
N ILE A 136 12.99 7.12 -5.92
CA ILE A 136 11.88 6.80 -5.02
C ILE A 136 12.17 7.38 -3.64
N VAL A 137 11.16 8.03 -3.06
CA VAL A 137 11.11 8.52 -1.68
C VAL A 137 9.92 7.84 -1.01
N ASN A 138 10.20 6.75 -0.30
CA ASN A 138 9.19 6.04 0.48
C ASN A 138 9.37 6.39 1.96
N THR A 139 8.42 7.15 2.48
CA THR A 139 8.43 7.72 3.84
C THR A 139 7.16 7.39 4.61
N LEU A 140 6.41 6.38 4.14
CA LEU A 140 5.26 5.85 4.87
C LEU A 140 5.76 5.14 6.12
N ALA A 141 5.39 5.67 7.28
CA ALA A 141 5.81 5.17 8.58
C ALA A 141 4.70 5.35 9.60
N VAL A 142 4.84 4.68 10.75
CA VAL A 142 3.98 4.94 11.91
C VAL A 142 4.76 5.81 12.89
N GLU A 143 4.30 7.03 13.12
CA GLU A 143 4.88 7.98 14.08
C GLU A 143 3.84 8.37 15.13
N LYS A 144 4.17 8.14 16.41
CA LYS A 144 3.25 8.42 17.53
C LYS A 144 1.85 7.83 17.28
N HIS A 145 1.83 6.56 16.90
CA HIS A 145 0.61 5.79 16.61
C HIS A 145 -0.19 6.24 15.38
N VAL A 146 0.29 7.18 14.56
CA VAL A 146 -0.43 7.61 13.34
C VAL A 146 0.41 7.28 12.12
N VAL A 147 -0.24 6.85 11.03
CA VAL A 147 0.46 6.71 9.75
C VAL A 147 0.78 8.10 9.22
N VAL A 148 2.06 8.32 8.90
CA VAL A 148 2.56 9.55 8.32
C VAL A 148 3.16 9.28 6.95
N ASN A 149 3.17 10.30 6.09
CA ASN A 149 3.88 10.25 4.82
C ASN A 149 4.67 11.55 4.62
N ARG A 150 5.95 11.55 5.03
CA ARG A 150 6.78 12.78 5.03
C ARG A 150 7.18 13.25 3.62
N GLY A 151 7.13 12.36 2.63
CA GLY A 151 7.44 12.55 1.22
C GLY A 151 8.75 13.31 0.97
N PRO A 152 8.80 14.14 -0.10
CA PRO A 152 9.94 15.00 -0.37
C PRO A 152 10.18 15.99 0.78
N ASP A 153 11.46 16.26 1.06
CA ASP A 153 11.89 17.25 2.07
C ASP A 153 11.36 18.64 1.71
N LEU A 154 10.81 19.34 2.71
CA LEU A 154 10.25 20.68 2.54
C LEU A 154 11.23 21.65 1.86
N ARG A 155 12.52 21.59 2.21
CA ARG A 155 13.53 22.50 1.66
C ARG A 155 13.69 22.34 0.15
N ILE A 156 13.49 21.13 -0.37
CA ILE A 156 13.49 20.87 -1.82
C ILE A 156 12.28 21.54 -2.46
N ILE A 157 11.11 21.39 -1.84
CA ILE A 157 9.86 21.98 -2.33
C ILE A 157 9.92 23.51 -2.29
N GLU A 158 10.34 24.08 -1.17
CA GLU A 158 10.43 25.53 -0.99
C GLU A 158 11.44 26.14 -1.97
N ARG A 159 12.60 25.50 -2.16
CA ARG A 159 13.59 25.94 -3.15
C ARG A 159 13.04 25.89 -4.58
N ALA A 160 12.35 24.82 -4.95
CA ALA A 160 11.87 24.64 -6.32
C ALA A 160 10.66 25.53 -6.64
N SER A 161 9.74 25.70 -5.68
CA SER A 161 8.50 26.47 -5.86
C SER A 161 8.65 27.96 -5.52
N GLY A 162 9.70 28.34 -4.78
CA GLY A 162 9.85 29.70 -4.24
C GLY A 162 8.84 30.06 -3.14
N ARG A 163 8.09 29.07 -2.63
CA ARG A 163 7.03 29.27 -1.63
C ARG A 163 7.43 28.60 -0.33
N SER A 164 7.24 29.28 0.81
CA SER A 164 7.43 28.63 2.11
C SER A 164 6.28 27.69 2.43
N VAL A 165 6.60 26.55 3.03
CA VAL A 165 5.66 25.51 3.45
C VAL A 165 5.68 25.40 4.97
N ARG A 166 4.57 25.74 5.61
CA ARG A 166 4.37 25.52 7.04
C ARG A 166 3.44 24.33 7.25
N ALA A 167 3.82 23.45 8.18
CA ALA A 167 2.95 22.37 8.62
C ALA A 167 1.68 22.92 9.27
N VAL A 168 0.52 22.50 8.77
CA VAL A 168 -0.78 22.80 9.39
C VAL A 168 -1.24 21.61 10.24
N PRO A 169 -1.97 21.83 11.34
CA PRO A 169 -2.62 20.75 12.06
C PRO A 169 -3.62 19.98 11.17
N ILE A 170 -3.67 18.65 11.26
CA ILE A 170 -4.56 17.83 10.43
C ILE A 170 -6.05 18.16 10.60
N ASP A 171 -6.46 18.61 11.78
CA ASP A 171 -7.84 19.04 12.05
C ASP A 171 -8.22 20.32 11.28
N GLN A 172 -7.23 21.09 10.81
CA GLN A 172 -7.43 22.27 9.97
C GLN A 172 -7.57 21.93 8.49
N VAL A 173 -7.12 20.74 8.06
CA VAL A 173 -7.17 20.31 6.66
C VAL A 173 -8.59 19.85 6.30
N PRO A 174 -9.24 20.45 5.29
CA PRO A 174 -10.59 20.05 4.89
C PRO A 174 -10.58 18.77 4.04
N ARG A 175 -11.72 18.08 3.99
CA ARG A 175 -12.00 16.95 3.07
C ARG A 175 -11.05 15.73 3.20
N VAL A 176 -10.44 15.54 4.37
CA VAL A 176 -9.55 14.39 4.66
C VAL A 176 -10.21 13.30 5.52
N ALA A 177 -11.47 13.50 5.93
CA ALA A 177 -12.28 12.53 6.64
C ALA A 177 -13.78 12.75 6.34
N PRO A 178 -14.64 11.72 6.46
CA PRO A 178 -16.09 11.86 6.29
C PRO A 178 -16.69 12.81 7.32
N GLY A 179 -17.41 13.83 6.84
CA GLY A 179 -18.15 14.74 7.70
C GLY A 179 -17.27 15.76 8.43
N ARG A 180 -17.09 15.58 9.74
CA ARG A 180 -16.43 16.57 10.63
C ARG A 180 -14.90 16.54 10.53
N ARG A 181 -14.26 17.62 11.00
CA ARG A 181 -12.80 17.69 11.19
C ARG A 181 -12.31 16.49 12.02
N VAL A 182 -11.15 15.94 11.64
CA VAL A 182 -10.53 14.80 12.31
C VAL A 182 -9.29 15.25 13.07
N THR A 183 -9.15 14.81 14.32
CA THR A 183 -7.95 15.11 15.11
C THR A 183 -6.90 14.03 14.92
N ARG A 184 -5.64 14.36 15.21
CA ARG A 184 -4.53 13.38 15.14
C ARG A 184 -4.81 12.13 15.99
N ASP A 185 -5.38 12.28 17.18
CA ASP A 185 -5.65 11.16 18.08
C ASP A 185 -6.75 10.23 17.55
N GLN A 186 -7.71 10.76 16.79
CA GLN A 186 -8.75 9.95 16.13
C GLN A 186 -8.19 9.10 14.98
N LEU A 187 -6.99 9.41 14.49
CA LEU A 187 -6.28 8.69 13.44
C LEU A 187 -5.30 7.65 13.98
N ALA A 188 -5.23 7.50 15.31
CA ALA A 188 -4.31 6.58 15.95
C ALA A 188 -4.66 5.12 15.61
N VAL A 189 -3.63 4.38 15.25
CA VAL A 189 -3.66 2.94 15.05
C VAL A 189 -3.25 2.21 16.31
N ASP A 190 -3.84 1.03 16.52
CA ASP A 190 -3.46 0.15 17.62
C ASP A 190 -1.98 -0.28 17.48
N ARG A 191 -1.22 -0.14 18.58
CA ARG A 191 0.21 -0.43 18.61
C ARG A 191 0.55 -1.89 18.27
N ARG A 192 -0.28 -2.85 18.69
CA ARG A 192 -0.07 -4.28 18.41
C ARG A 192 -0.30 -4.58 16.94
N VAL A 193 -1.27 -3.92 16.33
CA VAL A 193 -1.52 -4.04 14.88
C VAL A 193 -0.37 -3.40 14.10
N ALA A 194 0.11 -2.23 14.53
CA ALA A 194 1.25 -1.56 13.90
C ALA A 194 2.54 -2.42 13.93
N GLN A 195 2.81 -3.12 15.05
CA GLN A 195 3.96 -4.02 15.18
C GLN A 195 3.91 -5.23 14.24
N ARG A 196 2.72 -5.65 13.79
CA ARG A 196 2.53 -6.75 12.84
C ARG A 196 2.58 -6.30 11.37
N GLY A 197 2.73 -4.99 11.14
CA GLY A 197 2.64 -4.34 9.84
C GLY A 197 1.20 -3.95 9.52
N LEU A 198 1.01 -2.68 9.13
CA LEU A 198 -0.30 -2.13 8.74
C LEU A 198 -0.50 -2.28 7.24
N ARG A 199 -1.42 -3.15 6.84
CA ARG A 199 -1.82 -3.30 5.44
C ARG A 199 -2.58 -2.07 4.97
N VAL A 200 -2.24 -1.60 3.76
CA VAL A 200 -2.98 -0.49 3.14
C VAL A 200 -4.39 -0.92 2.72
N ALA A 201 -4.54 -2.13 2.19
CA ALA A 201 -5.82 -2.65 1.71
C ALA A 201 -6.03 -4.10 2.16
N GLU A 202 -7.29 -4.46 2.39
CA GLU A 202 -7.68 -5.83 2.72
C GLU A 202 -8.10 -6.56 1.44
N PRO A 203 -7.50 -7.73 1.10
CA PRO A 203 -8.07 -8.60 0.09
C PRO A 203 -9.36 -9.18 0.66
N VAL A 204 -10.52 -8.70 0.21
CA VAL A 204 -11.79 -9.39 0.51
C VAL A 204 -11.84 -10.65 -0.35
N ALA A 205 -11.34 -11.76 0.20
CA ALA A 205 -11.58 -13.07 -0.36
C ALA A 205 -13.09 -13.31 -0.40
N VAL A 206 -13.60 -13.75 -1.55
CA VAL A 206 -15.00 -14.17 -1.68
C VAL A 206 -15.17 -15.40 -0.80
N SER A 207 -15.76 -15.23 0.38
CA SER A 207 -16.29 -16.39 1.08
C SER A 207 -17.51 -16.83 0.29
N ASN A 208 -17.35 -17.86 -0.56
CA ASN A 208 -18.47 -18.67 -1.02
C ASN A 208 -19.01 -19.45 0.19
N ARG A 209 -19.59 -18.74 1.16
CA ARG A 209 -20.57 -19.32 2.07
C ARG A 209 -21.92 -18.89 1.55
N VAL A 210 -22.40 -19.66 0.59
CA VAL A 210 -23.84 -19.79 0.37
C VAL A 210 -24.40 -20.30 1.70
N SER A 211 -24.89 -19.38 2.53
CA SER A 211 -25.77 -19.75 3.63
C SER A 211 -27.12 -19.99 2.99
N THR A 212 -27.42 -21.24 2.66
CA THR A 212 -28.78 -21.73 2.44
C THR A 212 -29.52 -21.65 3.77
N GLY A 213 -29.91 -20.45 4.18
CA GLY A 213 -30.86 -20.19 5.25
C GLY A 213 -32.19 -19.81 4.62
N GLY A 214 -33.14 -20.73 4.60
CA GLY A 214 -34.51 -20.49 4.14
C GLY A 214 -35.22 -19.38 4.94
N PRO A 215 -36.29 -18.78 4.40
CA PRO A 215 -36.91 -17.61 4.99
C PRO A 215 -37.69 -17.97 6.25
N HIS A 216 -37.22 -17.52 7.42
CA HIS A 216 -38.04 -17.48 8.62
C HIS A 216 -38.93 -16.23 8.58
N ILE A 217 -40.17 -16.45 8.15
CA ILE A 217 -41.29 -15.54 8.38
C ILE A 217 -41.54 -15.49 9.89
N ALA A 218 -41.39 -14.31 10.48
CA ALA A 218 -41.86 -14.03 11.83
C ALA A 218 -43.38 -14.08 11.85
N ARG A 219 -43.96 -15.00 12.62
CA ARG A 219 -45.36 -14.92 13.07
C ARG A 219 -45.38 -14.91 14.59
N GLU A 220 -45.78 -13.76 15.09
CA GLU A 220 -46.20 -13.46 16.45
C GLU A 220 -47.60 -14.06 16.68
N GLY A 221 -47.84 -14.69 17.84
CA GLY A 221 -49.19 -15.07 18.23
C GLY A 221 -49.34 -16.25 19.21
N SER A 222 -49.58 -15.89 20.47
CA SER A 222 -50.58 -16.51 21.36
C SER A 222 -50.25 -17.80 22.13
N ARG A 223 -49.94 -17.56 23.42
CA ARG A 223 -50.44 -18.21 24.65
C ARG A 223 -51.34 -19.46 24.47
N HIS A 224 -50.94 -20.56 25.09
CA HIS A 224 -51.71 -21.19 26.19
C HIS A 224 -50.86 -22.22 26.95
N ALA A 225 -51.13 -22.30 28.25
CA ALA A 225 -50.47 -23.15 29.23
C ALA A 225 -51.01 -24.58 29.15
N ASP A 226 -50.17 -25.58 29.44
CA ASP A 226 -50.58 -26.60 30.41
C ASP A 226 -49.42 -27.40 31.02
N ARG A 227 -49.67 -27.84 32.25
CA ARG A 227 -48.81 -28.60 33.16
C ARG A 227 -48.40 -29.97 32.59
N ALA A 228 -47.18 -30.42 32.91
CA ALA A 228 -46.91 -31.58 33.79
C ALA A 228 -45.46 -32.07 33.66
N ALA A 229 -44.76 -32.19 34.80
CA ALA A 229 -43.61 -33.08 34.93
C ALA A 229 -44.10 -34.46 35.37
N PRO A 230 -43.37 -35.56 35.06
CA PRO A 230 -42.56 -36.12 36.13
C PRO A 230 -41.21 -36.77 35.72
N ARG A 231 -40.26 -36.66 36.65
CA ARG A 231 -39.31 -37.66 37.20
C ARG A 231 -38.42 -38.56 36.30
N ARG A 232 -37.11 -38.44 36.60
CA ARG A 232 -35.95 -39.38 36.53
C ARG A 232 -36.27 -40.88 36.38
N ALA A 233 -35.45 -41.58 35.58
CA ALA A 233 -34.42 -42.53 36.02
C ALA A 233 -33.75 -43.26 34.83
N GLY A 234 -32.46 -43.63 34.97
CA GLY A 234 -31.89 -44.82 34.30
C GLY A 234 -30.73 -44.61 33.31
N GLN A 235 -29.51 -44.49 33.82
CA GLN A 235 -28.33 -45.07 33.16
C GLN A 235 -28.26 -46.57 33.50
N PRO A 236 -27.69 -47.39 32.61
CA PRO A 236 -26.48 -48.13 32.98
C PRO A 236 -25.39 -48.10 31.88
N GLY A 237 -24.11 -48.01 32.28
CA GLY A 237 -22.95 -48.34 31.43
C GLY A 237 -22.63 -49.85 31.49
N PRO A 238 -21.35 -50.27 31.46
CA PRO A 238 -20.26 -49.98 30.53
C PRO A 238 -19.61 -51.30 30.00
N GLN A 239 -18.73 -51.26 28.97
CA GLN A 239 -17.65 -52.27 28.72
C GLN A 239 -16.74 -51.78 27.56
N VAL A 240 -15.46 -51.40 27.77
CA VAL A 240 -14.21 -52.22 27.84
C VAL A 240 -13.75 -52.71 26.44
N ALA A 241 -12.49 -52.89 26.06
CA ALA A 241 -11.25 -52.10 26.02
C ALA A 241 -10.19 -52.96 25.23
N VAL A 242 -9.51 -52.38 24.22
CA VAL A 242 -8.14 -52.70 23.66
C VAL A 242 -7.78 -54.15 23.21
N PRO A 243 -6.56 -54.48 22.68
CA PRO A 243 -5.57 -53.80 21.82
C PRO A 243 -5.03 -54.70 20.64
N ALA A 244 -4.13 -54.16 19.77
CA ALA A 244 -2.87 -54.78 19.25
C ALA A 244 -2.44 -54.15 17.90
N ARG A 245 -1.25 -53.56 17.72
CA ARG A 245 0.15 -54.06 17.68
C ARG A 245 0.64 -54.53 16.28
N SER A 246 1.56 -53.74 15.74
CA SER A 246 2.85 -54.05 15.09
C SER A 246 2.97 -54.99 13.87
N GLY A 247 3.70 -54.47 12.87
CA GLY A 247 4.70 -55.19 12.08
C GLY A 247 4.75 -54.75 10.60
N HIS A 248 5.83 -54.83 9.81
CA HIS A 248 7.29 -54.83 9.97
C HIS A 248 7.84 -54.87 8.51
N LEU A 249 8.92 -54.12 8.19
CA LEU A 249 9.95 -54.41 7.15
C LEU A 249 9.51 -54.48 5.65
N THR A 250 10.31 -54.21 4.62
CA THR A 250 11.78 -54.22 4.41
C THR A 250 12.15 -53.44 3.13
N ALA A 251 13.35 -52.82 3.16
CA ALA A 251 14.44 -52.70 2.16
C ALA A 251 14.13 -52.77 0.63
N THR A 252 14.74 -51.99 -0.26
CA THR A 252 16.18 -51.78 -0.62
C THR A 252 16.22 -50.54 -1.57
N GLY A 253 17.28 -49.78 -1.87
CA GLY A 253 18.73 -49.81 -1.67
C GLY A 253 19.37 -48.92 -2.77
N HIS A 254 20.57 -48.41 -2.51
CA HIS A 254 21.56 -47.84 -3.47
C HIS A 254 21.27 -46.43 -4.05
N ASP A 255 22.22 -45.50 -4.18
CA ASP A 255 23.64 -45.47 -3.79
C ASP A 255 24.16 -44.02 -3.79
N ARG A 256 25.34 -43.89 -3.19
CA ARG A 256 26.15 -42.71 -2.90
C ARG A 256 26.59 -41.89 -4.13
N LYS A 257 26.81 -40.57 -3.95
CA LYS A 257 28.15 -39.95 -3.82
C LYS A 257 28.09 -38.43 -4.02
N THR A 258 28.82 -37.71 -3.17
CA THR A 258 29.23 -36.30 -3.27
C THR A 258 30.61 -36.22 -2.60
N PRO A 259 31.40 -35.15 -2.76
CA PRO A 259 32.01 -34.52 -3.94
C PRO A 259 33.57 -34.70 -3.88
N PRO A 260 34.48 -33.90 -4.51
CA PRO A 260 34.75 -32.50 -4.13
C PRO A 260 35.22 -31.53 -5.25
N SER A 261 35.41 -30.28 -4.82
CA SER A 261 35.95 -29.06 -5.48
C SER A 261 37.36 -29.16 -6.07
N ALA A 262 37.71 -28.26 -7.02
CA ALA A 262 38.78 -27.23 -6.88
C ALA A 262 39.19 -26.58 -8.25
N THR A 263 39.32 -25.23 -8.24
CA THR A 263 40.34 -24.31 -8.86
C THR A 263 40.82 -24.53 -10.32
N ASP A 264 41.14 -23.51 -11.14
CA ASP A 264 42.12 -22.45 -10.87
C ASP A 264 42.17 -21.32 -11.96
N HIS A 265 42.87 -20.25 -11.58
CA HIS A 265 43.24 -18.97 -12.17
C HIS A 265 43.81 -18.87 -13.61
N ARG A 266 43.63 -17.68 -14.22
CA ARG A 266 44.65 -16.79 -14.87
C ARG A 266 43.96 -15.54 -15.44
N GLY A 267 44.47 -14.31 -15.42
CA GLY A 267 45.75 -13.76 -14.95
C GLY A 267 45.72 -12.23 -15.10
N ASN A 268 46.42 -11.56 -14.19
CA ASN A 268 46.58 -10.10 -14.14
C ASN A 268 47.91 -9.71 -14.83
N ARG A 269 47.96 -8.63 -15.62
CA ARG A 269 49.22 -7.96 -15.98
C ARG A 269 49.01 -6.44 -16.10
N LYS A 270 49.67 -5.70 -15.19
CA LYS A 270 49.95 -4.26 -15.26
C LYS A 270 51.19 -4.02 -16.12
N ILE A 271 51.20 -2.96 -16.95
CA ILE A 271 52.38 -2.13 -17.27
C ILE A 271 51.88 -0.68 -17.50
N GLY A 272 52.57 0.32 -16.91
CA GLY A 272 52.28 1.76 -16.97
C GLY A 272 52.99 2.52 -18.12
N PRO A 273 53.28 3.83 -18.00
CA PRO A 273 52.66 4.88 -18.85
C PRO A 273 53.62 5.68 -19.76
N SER A 274 53.07 6.42 -20.74
CA SER A 274 53.66 7.56 -21.50
C SER A 274 52.66 7.99 -22.60
N ARG A 275 52.53 9.22 -23.12
CA ARG A 275 53.21 10.53 -23.02
C ARG A 275 52.27 11.58 -23.69
N HIS A 276 52.38 12.84 -23.27
CA HIS A 276 51.90 14.04 -23.97
C HIS A 276 52.60 14.25 -25.32
N PRO A 277 52.04 15.07 -26.22
CA PRO A 277 52.84 15.95 -27.07
C PRO A 277 52.67 17.44 -26.72
N GLU A 278 53.80 18.13 -26.85
CA GLU A 278 54.12 19.55 -26.70
C GLU A 278 54.01 20.27 -28.06
N LYS A 279 53.55 21.53 -28.07
CA LYS A 279 53.84 22.65 -29.03
C LYS A 279 53.21 23.93 -28.43
N ASP A 280 53.75 25.14 -28.41
CA ASP A 280 55.05 25.76 -28.74
C ASP A 280 55.11 27.11 -27.98
N LYS A 281 56.30 27.54 -27.55
CA LYS A 281 56.62 28.93 -27.12
C LYS A 281 56.76 29.82 -28.39
N VAL A 282 56.60 31.15 -28.44
CA VAL A 282 57.45 32.24 -27.91
C VAL A 282 56.86 33.61 -28.39
N HIS A 283 56.78 34.61 -27.49
CA HIS A 283 57.04 36.08 -27.52
C HIS A 283 57.11 36.90 -28.84
N PRO A 284 57.00 38.26 -28.85
CA PRO A 284 57.49 39.28 -27.87
C PRO A 284 56.56 39.63 -26.72
#